data_AF-A0A6A6KW62-F1
#
_entry.id   AF-A0A6A6KW62-F1
#
_cell.length_a   1.000
_cell.length_b   1.000
_cell.length_c   1.000
_cell.angle_alpha   90.00
_cell.angle_beta   90.00
_cell.angle_gamma   90.00
#
_symmetry.space_group_name_H-M   'P 1'
#
loop_
_entity.id
_entity.type
_entity.pdbx_description
1 polymer ?
#
loop_
_entity_poly.entity_id
_entity_poly.type
_entity_poly.pdbx_seq_one_letter_code
_entity_poly.pdbx_strand_id
1 'polypeptide(L)'
;MKDQWKMWKALKGNETGLGWDHKKGTVVAADEWWNEKIKENSNFARFQEKGIGQELYENYQELFLGTVATREFAYAPSSGVLPNET
;
A
#
# COMPACT_ATOMS: atom_id res chain seq x y z
N MET A 1 -2.32 -8.27 -13.74
CA MET A 1 -1.82 -7.43 -12.64
C MET A 1 -1.72 -5.95 -12.99
N LYS A 2 -1.02 -5.54 -14.07
CA LYS A 2 -0.79 -4.11 -14.40
C LYS A 2 -2.08 -3.27 -14.52
N ASP A 3 -3.13 -3.79 -15.14
CA ASP A 3 -4.37 -3.03 -15.34
C ASP A 3 -5.20 -2.89 -14.06
N GLN A 4 -5.26 -3.94 -13.24
CA GLN A 4 -5.87 -3.84 -11.91
C GLN A 4 -5.13 -2.83 -11.04
N TRP A 5 -3.79 -2.82 -11.09
CA TRP A 5 -2.97 -1.85 -10.39
C TRP A 5 -3.19 -0.40 -10.87
N LYS A 6 -3.29 -0.19 -12.18
CA LYS A 6 -3.64 1.14 -12.73
C LYS A 6 -5.02 1.60 -12.26
N MET A 7 -6.00 0.72 -12.30
CA MET A 7 -7.36 1.02 -11.82
C MET A 7 -7.37 1.31 -10.31
N TRP A 8 -6.55 0.59 -9.56
CA TRP A 8 -6.36 0.81 -8.12
C TRP A 8 -5.74 2.17 -7.81
N LYS A 9 -4.69 2.54 -8.53
CA LYS A 9 -4.10 3.89 -8.43
C LYS A 9 -5.10 4.98 -8.82
N ALA A 10 -5.94 4.73 -9.82
CA ALA A 10 -6.99 5.68 -10.20
C ALA A 10 -8.05 5.82 -9.10
N LEU A 11 -8.45 4.71 -8.45
CA LEU A 11 -9.38 4.73 -7.30
C LEU A 11 -8.82 5.54 -6.13
N LYS A 12 -7.57 5.23 -5.72
CA LYS A 12 -6.90 5.93 -4.61
C LYS A 12 -6.60 7.38 -4.95
N GLY A 13 -6.28 7.70 -6.21
CA GLY A 13 -5.94 9.06 -6.62
C GLY A 13 -4.90 9.70 -5.70
N ASN A 14 -5.20 10.89 -5.18
CA ASN A 14 -4.42 11.61 -4.16
C ASN A 14 -5.01 11.47 -2.75
N GLU A 15 -5.91 10.52 -2.51
CA GLU A 15 -6.54 10.37 -1.21
C GLU A 15 -5.57 9.89 -0.14
N THR A 16 -5.61 10.60 0.99
CA THR A 16 -4.79 10.35 2.16
C THR A 16 -5.69 10.05 3.35
N GLY A 17 -5.28 9.12 4.22
CA GLY A 17 -6.06 8.76 5.41
C GLY A 17 -7.10 7.64 5.22
N LEU A 18 -7.16 7.02 4.04
CA LEU A 18 -7.98 5.82 3.84
C LEU A 18 -7.41 4.62 4.63
N GLY A 19 -8.28 3.91 5.35
CA GLY A 19 -7.92 2.71 6.09
C GLY A 19 -7.72 1.49 5.19
N TRP A 20 -7.01 0.48 5.70
CA TRP A 20 -6.77 -0.79 5.01
C TRP A 20 -7.22 -2.00 5.82
N ASP A 21 -8.10 -2.83 5.25
CA ASP A 21 -8.44 -4.14 5.84
C ASP A 21 -7.52 -5.21 5.24
N HIS A 22 -6.49 -5.60 6.00
CA HIS A 22 -5.52 -6.62 5.60
C HIS A 22 -6.13 -8.01 5.45
N LYS A 23 -7.27 -8.30 6.09
CA LYS A 23 -7.93 -9.61 6.00
C LYS A 23 -8.77 -9.73 4.74
N LYS A 24 -9.35 -8.62 4.29
CA LYS A 24 -10.22 -8.57 3.12
C LYS A 24 -9.53 -8.02 1.86
N GLY A 25 -8.37 -7.38 2.01
CA GLY A 25 -7.67 -6.72 0.90
C GLY A 25 -8.44 -5.52 0.35
N THR A 26 -9.25 -4.85 1.17
CA THR A 26 -10.16 -3.76 0.78
C THR A 26 -9.81 -2.43 1.43
N VAL A 27 -10.10 -1.31 0.75
CA VAL A 27 -10.09 0.01 1.39
C VAL A 27 -11.20 0.07 2.42
N VAL A 28 -10.86 0.47 3.64
CA VAL A 28 -11.85 0.86 4.65
C VAL A 28 -12.09 2.36 4.52
N ALA A 29 -13.26 2.70 4.00
CA ALA A 29 -13.72 4.07 3.78
C ALA A 29 -15.22 4.17 4.08
N ALA A 30 -15.74 5.38 4.24
CA ALA A 30 -17.17 5.61 4.41
C ALA A 30 -17.95 5.27 3.14
N ASP A 31 -19.22 4.87 3.29
CA ASP A 31 -20.10 4.58 2.15
C ASP A 31 -20.28 5.79 1.23
N GLU A 32 -20.30 7.02 1.77
CA GLU A 32 -20.34 8.25 0.95
C GLU A 32 -19.14 8.35 0.01
N TRP A 33 -17.94 8.04 0.50
CA TRP A 33 -16.72 8.03 -0.31
C TRP A 33 -16.80 6.99 -1.43
N TRP A 34 -17.26 5.78 -1.11
CA TRP A 34 -17.47 4.75 -2.12
C TRP A 34 -18.53 5.16 -3.14
N ASN A 35 -19.63 5.77 -2.73
CA ASN A 35 -20.68 6.24 -3.62
C ASN A 35 -20.16 7.32 -4.59
N GLU A 36 -19.35 8.26 -4.13
CA GLU A 36 -18.72 9.26 -4.99
C GLU A 36 -17.77 8.62 -6.00
N LYS A 37 -16.92 7.69 -5.55
CA LYS A 37 -15.99 6.96 -6.44
C LYS A 37 -16.71 6.08 -7.46
N ILE A 38 -17.75 5.36 -7.05
CA ILE A 38 -18.55 4.53 -7.96
C ILE A 38 -19.30 5.40 -8.97
N LYS A 39 -19.71 6.61 -8.58
CA LYS A 39 -20.32 7.59 -9.49
C LYS A 39 -19.32 8.13 -10.52
N GLU A 40 -18.06 8.35 -10.13
CA GLU A 40 -16.97 8.70 -11.05
C GLU A 40 -16.66 7.54 -12.02
N ASN A 41 -16.58 6.31 -11.49
CA ASN A 41 -16.34 5.12 -12.28
C ASN A 41 -16.97 3.89 -11.61
N SER A 42 -18.01 3.35 -12.23
CA SER A 42 -18.74 2.18 -11.72
C SER A 42 -17.87 0.93 -11.58
N ASN A 43 -16.75 0.85 -12.30
CA ASN A 43 -15.79 -0.23 -12.16
C ASN A 43 -15.10 -0.26 -10.79
N PHE A 44 -15.19 0.80 -9.98
CA PHE A 44 -14.63 0.84 -8.64
C PHE A 44 -15.42 0.02 -7.62
N ALA A 45 -16.71 -0.24 -7.86
CA ALA A 45 -17.54 -1.04 -6.97
C ALA A 45 -16.95 -2.45 -6.70
N ARG A 46 -16.27 -3.03 -7.70
CA ARG A 46 -15.60 -4.34 -7.54
C ARG A 46 -14.52 -4.34 -6.46
N PHE A 47 -13.89 -3.19 -6.20
CA PHE A 47 -12.85 -3.05 -5.18
C PHE A 47 -13.43 -2.88 -3.77
N GLN A 48 -14.68 -2.45 -3.66
CA GLN A 48 -15.42 -2.44 -2.40
C GLN A 48 -15.82 -3.86 -1.99
N GLU A 49 -16.36 -4.65 -2.92
CA GLU A 49 -16.81 -6.02 -2.63
C GLU A 49 -15.68 -7.04 -2.52
N LYS A 50 -14.72 -7.01 -3.46
CA LYS A 50 -13.69 -8.06 -3.59
C LYS A 50 -12.27 -7.60 -3.24
N GLY A 51 -12.08 -6.30 -3.03
CA GLY A 51 -10.75 -5.74 -2.77
C GLY A 51 -9.81 -5.87 -3.96
N ILE A 52 -8.52 -5.71 -3.68
CA ILE A 52 -7.44 -6.16 -4.56
C ILE A 52 -6.94 -7.51 -4.04
N GLY A 53 -6.68 -8.43 -4.96
CA GLY A 53 -6.16 -9.74 -4.60
C GLY A 53 -4.90 -9.63 -3.74
N GLN A 54 -4.80 -10.50 -2.74
CA GLN A 54 -3.70 -10.59 -1.77
C GLN A 54 -2.33 -10.48 -2.47
N GLU A 55 -2.12 -11.25 -3.54
CA GLU A 55 -0.88 -11.27 -4.33
C GLU A 55 -0.52 -9.91 -4.95
N LEU A 56 -1.50 -9.12 -5.39
CA LEU A 56 -1.27 -7.79 -5.97
C LEU A 56 -0.88 -6.79 -4.87
N TYR A 57 -1.50 -6.92 -3.69
CA TYR A 57 -1.17 -6.11 -2.52
C TYR A 57 0.22 -6.46 -1.97
N GLU A 58 0.53 -7.75 -1.81
CA GLU A 58 1.83 -8.24 -1.34
C GLU A 58 2.97 -7.85 -2.29
N ASN A 59 2.80 -8.04 -3.60
CA ASN A 59 3.76 -7.53 -4.58
C ASN A 59 3.94 -6.00 -4.47
N TYR A 60 2.88 -5.25 -4.18
CA TYR A 60 2.99 -3.81 -4.01
C TYR A 60 3.67 -3.42 -2.69
N GLN A 61 3.36 -4.11 -1.60
CA GLN A 61 4.08 -3.96 -0.34
C GLN A 61 5.55 -4.32 -0.52
N GLU A 62 5.90 -5.36 -1.27
CA GLU A 62 7.29 -5.66 -1.57
C GLU A 62 7.96 -4.55 -2.40
N LEU A 63 7.29 -4.04 -3.43
CA LEU A 63 7.83 -2.99 -4.30
C LEU A 63 7.91 -1.60 -3.65
N PHE A 64 7.04 -1.26 -2.69
CA PHE A 64 6.98 0.06 -2.04
C PHE A 64 7.35 0.06 -0.55
N LEU A 65 7.17 -1.06 0.18
CA LEU A 65 7.63 -1.29 1.55
C LEU A 65 8.91 -2.15 1.63
N GLY A 66 9.44 -2.69 0.53
CA GLY A 66 10.83 -3.17 0.47
C GLY A 66 11.88 -2.07 0.72
N THR A 67 11.43 -0.81 0.82
CA THR A 67 12.21 0.35 1.30
C THR A 67 11.91 0.74 2.75
N VAL A 68 10.90 0.15 3.39
CA VAL A 68 10.88 0.15 4.84
C VAL A 68 11.97 -0.83 5.23
N ALA A 69 13.16 -0.29 5.50
CA ALA A 69 14.17 -0.98 6.26
C ALA A 69 13.44 -1.56 7.48
N THR A 70 13.15 -2.87 7.44
CA THR A 70 12.95 -3.62 8.67
C THR A 70 14.13 -3.20 9.53
N ARG A 71 13.83 -2.61 10.69
CA ARG A 71 14.76 -1.93 11.60
C ARG A 71 15.98 -2.78 11.99
N GLU A 72 16.08 -4.02 11.52
CA GLU A 72 17.26 -4.88 11.54
C GLU A 72 18.43 -4.38 10.67
N PHE A 73 18.24 -3.46 9.72
CA PHE A 73 19.35 -2.85 8.95
C PHE A 73 19.53 -1.35 9.19
N ALA A 74 19.08 -0.84 10.35
CA ALA A 74 19.38 0.53 10.75
C ALA A 74 20.89 0.69 11.04
N TYR A 75 21.68 1.02 10.01
CA TYR A 75 23.08 1.41 10.21
C TYR A 75 23.10 2.81 10.83
N ALA A 76 23.28 2.88 12.15
CA ALA A 76 23.59 4.12 12.83
C ALA A 76 25.08 4.46 12.55
N PRO A 77 25.41 5.63 11.95
CA PRO A 77 26.81 6.04 11.75
C PRO A 77 27.59 6.26 13.05
N SER A 78 26.94 6.14 14.22
CA SER A 78 27.52 6.43 15.53
C SER A 78 28.27 5.26 16.17
N SER A 79 28.42 4.11 15.50
CA SER A 79 29.28 3.04 16.01
C SER A 79 30.75 3.34 15.68
N GLY A 80 31.28 4.37 16.33
CA GLY A 80 32.70 4.74 16.29
C GLY A 80 33.55 3.68 16.99
N VAL A 81 33.80 2.56 16.32
CA VAL A 81 34.89 1.66 16.67
C VAL A 81 35.97 1.83 15.61
N LEU A 82 36.98 2.61 15.98
CA LEU A 82 38.26 2.64 15.26
C LEU A 82 38.86 1.23 15.31
N PRO A 83 39.31 0.65 14.18
CA PRO A 83 40.11 -0.56 14.23
C PRO A 83 41.44 -0.24 14.91
N ASN A 84 41.75 -0.99 15.98
CA ASN A 84 43.05 -0.92 16.63
C ASN A 84 44.09 -1.53 15.68
N GLU A 85 45.07 -0.72 15.28
CA GLU A 85 46.26 -1.19 14.59
C GLU A 85 47.10 -2.05 15.54
N THR A 86 47.51 -3.23 15.09
CA THR A 86 48.64 -3.97 15.66
C THR A 86 49.37 -4.66 14.53
#